data_AF-A0A942A233-F1
#
_entry.id   AF-A0A942A233-F1
#
_cell.length_a   1.000
_cell.length_b   1.000
_cell.length_c   1.000
_cell.angle_alpha   90.00
_cell.angle_beta   90.00
_cell.angle_gamma   90.00
#
_symmetry.space_group_name_H-M   'P 1'
#
loop_
_entity.id
_entity.type
_entity.pdbx_description
1 polymer ?
#
loop_
_entity_poly.entity_id
_entity_poly.type
_entity_poly.pdbx_seq_one_letter_code
_entity_poly.pdbx_strand_id
1 'polypeptide(L)'
;MRPAARFGPLFPDLLIVRQDGDNFHFDILEPHDPSLADNFEKAAGLARFAERHGHLFDRIQLIRKQASPTRGEYFARLSINTESVRKALLLVTSNPQLDDLFARKAV
;
A
#
# COMPACT_ATOMS: atom_id res chain seq x y z
N MET A 1 18.74 2.53 -23.68
CA MET A 1 17.74 3.59 -23.49
C MET A 1 16.56 2.98 -22.75
N ARG A 2 16.32 3.32 -21.48
CA ARG A 2 15.09 2.91 -20.78
C ARG A 2 13.92 3.70 -21.38
N PRO A 3 12.76 3.08 -21.67
CA PRO A 3 11.59 3.86 -22.05
C PRO A 3 11.28 4.85 -20.92
N ALA A 4 10.92 6.09 -21.29
CA ALA A 4 10.50 7.09 -20.31
C ALA A 4 9.35 6.52 -19.49
N ALA A 5 9.51 6.46 -18.17
CA ALA A 5 8.43 6.08 -17.26
C ALA A 5 7.24 7.02 -17.52
N ARG A 6 6.07 6.45 -17.84
CA ARG A 6 4.84 7.24 -17.97
C ARG A 6 4.41 7.66 -16.57
N PHE A 7 4.76 8.87 -16.17
CA PHE A 7 4.26 9.46 -14.93
C PHE A 7 2.80 9.87 -15.14
N GLY A 8 1.89 9.12 -14.53
CA GLY A 8 0.47 9.44 -14.44
C GLY A 8 0.05 9.61 -12.98
N PRO A 9 -1.08 10.28 -12.71
CA PRO A 9 -1.67 10.30 -11.37
C PRO A 9 -1.94 8.87 -10.87
N LEU A 10 -1.68 8.63 -9.58
CA LEU A 10 -2.10 7.41 -8.89
C LEU A 10 -3.51 7.64 -8.33
N PHE A 11 -4.43 6.75 -8.65
CA PHE A 11 -5.78 6.72 -8.08
C PHE A 11 -5.92 5.44 -7.28
N PRO A 12 -6.25 5.51 -5.99
CA PRO A 12 -6.50 4.31 -5.21
C PRO A 12 -7.79 3.62 -5.67
N ASP A 13 -7.83 2.30 -5.56
CA ASP A 13 -9.01 1.51 -5.93
C ASP A 13 -10.21 1.81 -5.02
N LEU A 14 -9.97 1.96 -3.71
CA LEU A 14 -11.01 2.18 -2.72
C LEU A 14 -10.68 3.36 -1.80
N LEU A 15 -11.60 4.32 -1.77
CA LEU A 15 -11.72 5.32 -0.72
C LEU A 15 -12.97 5.01 0.09
N ILE A 16 -12.80 4.66 1.36
CA ILE A 16 -13.90 4.33 2.27
C ILE A 16 -14.09 5.49 3.24
N VAL A 17 -15.34 5.94 3.36
CA VAL A 17 -15.78 6.88 4.39
C VAL A 17 -16.62 6.11 5.39
N ARG A 18 -16.19 6.09 6.65
CA ARG A 18 -16.94 5.52 7.76
C ARG A 18 -17.46 6.64 8.64
N GLN A 19 -18.69 6.53 9.10
CA GLN A 19 -19.26 7.45 10.08
C GLN A 19 -19.28 6.79 11.46
N ASP A 20 -18.82 7.51 12.47
CA ASP A 20 -18.91 7.12 13.88
C ASP A 20 -19.47 8.29 14.70
N GLY A 21 -20.77 8.20 15.03
CA GLY A 21 -21.53 9.33 15.56
C GLY A 21 -21.54 10.51 14.57
N ASP A 22 -21.04 11.65 15.03
CA ASP A 22 -20.90 12.87 14.22
C ASP A 22 -19.54 12.98 13.51
N ASN A 23 -18.64 12.02 13.72
CA ASN A 23 -17.29 12.02 13.12
C ASN A 23 -17.24 11.19 11.84
N PHE A 24 -16.32 11.57 10.95
CA PHE A 24 -16.00 10.82 9.74
C PHE A 24 -14.56 10.33 9.77
N HIS A 25 -14.37 9.08 9.35
CA HIS A 25 -13.09 8.43 9.21
C HIS A 25 -12.86 8.06 7.76
N PHE A 26 -11.63 8.30 7.28
CA PHE A 26 -11.26 8.09 5.89
C PHE A 26 -10.20 7.00 5.80
N ASP A 27 -10.47 5.99 4.97
CA ASP A 27 -9.54 4.90 4.71
C ASP A 27 -9.26 4.80 3.19
N ILE A 28 -7.99 4.66 2.83
CA ILE A 28 -7.55 4.24 1.49
C ILE A 28 -7.16 2.76 1.56
N LEU A 29 -7.85 1.92 0.81
CA LEU A 29 -7.49 0.51 0.65
C LEU A 29 -7.11 0.28 -0.81
N GLU A 30 -5.89 -0.19 -1.03
CA GLU A 30 -5.34 -0.49 -2.34
C GLU A 30 -5.12 -2.01 -2.45
N PRO A 31 -6.09 -2.79 -2.94
CA PRO A 31 -5.85 -4.14 -3.40
C PRO A 31 -4.75 -4.15 -4.46
N HIS A 32 -3.90 -5.17 -4.40
CA HIS A 32 -2.71 -5.19 -5.23
C HIS A 32 -2.37 -6.63 -5.65
N ASP A 33 -2.21 -6.85 -6.95
CA ASP A 33 -1.79 -8.14 -7.51
C ASP A 33 -0.26 -8.19 -7.63
N PRO A 34 0.44 -8.99 -6.81
CA PRO A 34 1.90 -9.05 -6.79
C PRO A 34 2.53 -9.53 -8.13
N SER A 35 1.75 -10.11 -9.04
CA SER A 35 2.24 -10.61 -10.34
C SER A 35 2.51 -9.53 -11.39
N LEU A 36 2.04 -8.29 -11.17
CA LEU A 36 2.21 -7.16 -12.10
C LEU A 36 3.56 -6.43 -11.92
N ALA A 37 4.11 -5.91 -13.03
CA ALA A 37 5.49 -5.42 -13.08
C ALA A 37 5.70 -4.00 -12.49
N ASP A 38 4.65 -3.17 -12.39
CA ASP A 38 4.67 -1.76 -11.94
C ASP A 38 4.38 -1.58 -10.44
N ASN A 39 4.44 -2.67 -9.67
CA ASN A 39 3.90 -2.75 -8.31
C ASN A 39 4.61 -1.87 -7.28
N PHE A 40 5.95 -1.84 -7.29
CA PHE A 40 6.68 -1.08 -6.29
C PHE A 40 6.56 0.44 -6.46
N GLU A 41 6.41 0.94 -7.70
CA GLU A 41 6.29 2.37 -7.97
C GLU A 41 5.00 2.95 -7.39
N LYS A 42 3.89 2.18 -7.47
CA LYS A 42 2.61 2.53 -6.83
C LYS A 42 2.73 2.58 -5.31
N ALA A 43 3.34 1.56 -4.70
CA ALA A 43 3.55 1.50 -3.26
C ALA A 43 4.40 2.69 -2.75
N ALA A 44 5.48 3.04 -3.47
CA ALA A 44 6.30 4.21 -3.18
C ALA A 44 5.53 5.53 -3.38
N GLY A 45 4.65 5.60 -4.39
CA GLY A 45 3.76 6.74 -4.63
C GLY A 45 2.78 6.96 -3.47
N LEU A 46 2.12 5.90 -3.01
CA LEU A 46 1.23 5.94 -1.84
C LEU A 46 1.98 6.30 -0.56
N ALA A 47 3.22 5.85 -0.38
CA ALA A 47 4.07 6.25 0.74
C ALA A 47 4.36 7.76 0.72
N ARG A 48 4.72 8.33 -0.45
CA ARG A 48 4.91 9.78 -0.62
C ARG A 48 3.64 10.57 -0.39
N PHE A 49 2.48 10.05 -0.78
CA PHE A 49 1.19 10.64 -0.46
C PHE A 49 0.96 10.66 1.06
N ALA A 50 1.18 9.53 1.73
CA ALA A 50 1.02 9.38 3.17
C ALA A 50 2.00 10.26 3.98
N GLU A 51 3.19 10.58 3.47
CA GLU A 51 4.10 11.52 4.15
C GLU A 51 3.49 12.92 4.29
N ARG A 52 2.74 13.38 3.28
CA ARG A 52 2.14 14.72 3.29
C ARG A 52 0.73 14.74 3.87
N HIS A 53 -0.05 13.69 3.63
CA HIS A 53 -1.49 13.68 3.88
C HIS A 53 -1.95 12.54 4.79
N GLY A 54 -1.05 11.66 5.23
CA GLY A 54 -1.44 10.45 5.98
C GLY A 54 -2.14 10.72 7.31
N HIS A 55 -1.92 11.89 7.92
CA HIS A 55 -2.62 12.29 9.15
C HIS A 55 -4.14 12.52 8.97
N LEU A 56 -4.62 12.64 7.73
CA LEU A 56 -6.04 12.80 7.40
C LEU A 56 -6.77 11.46 7.27
N PHE A 57 -6.03 10.35 7.25
CA PHE A 57 -6.57 9.01 7.01
C PHE A 57 -6.27 8.11 8.19
N ASP A 58 -7.29 7.39 8.66
CA ASP A 58 -7.15 6.34 9.67
C ASP A 58 -6.32 5.19 9.13
N ARG A 59 -6.55 4.84 7.85
CA ARG A 59 -5.87 3.74 7.17
C ARG A 59 -5.47 4.13 5.76
N ILE A 60 -4.24 3.78 5.42
CA ILE A 60 -3.72 3.71 4.06
C ILE A 60 -3.05 2.35 3.98
N GLN A 61 -3.68 1.42 3.27
CA GLN A 61 -3.26 0.02 3.26
C GLN A 61 -3.02 -0.47 1.85
N LEU A 62 -1.87 -1.08 1.63
CA LEU A 62 -1.62 -1.92 0.47
C LEU A 62 -1.97 -3.36 0.84
N ILE A 63 -2.84 -4.00 0.07
CA ILE A 63 -3.43 -5.30 0.41
C ILE A 63 -3.10 -6.30 -0.68
N ARG A 64 -2.49 -7.43 -0.31
CA ARG A 64 -2.18 -8.52 -1.23
C ARG A 64 -2.90 -9.79 -0.84
N LYS A 65 -3.45 -10.49 -1.84
CA LYS A 65 -3.90 -11.87 -1.65
C LYS A 65 -2.66 -12.77 -1.64
N GLN A 66 -2.53 -13.60 -0.61
CA GLN A 66 -1.40 -14.50 -0.42
C GLN A 66 -1.88 -15.90 -0.04
N ALA A 67 -1.08 -16.91 -0.37
CA ALA A 67 -1.31 -18.27 0.08
C ALA A 67 -0.63 -18.51 1.45
N SER A 68 -1.31 -19.27 2.31
CA SER A 68 -0.82 -19.76 3.58
C SER A 68 -0.94 -21.28 3.61
N PRO A 69 0.13 -22.02 3.98
CA PRO A 69 0.07 -23.48 4.11
C PRO A 69 -1.00 -23.97 5.10
N THR A 70 -1.35 -23.16 6.10
CA THR A 70 -2.23 -23.57 7.21
C THR A 70 -3.64 -22.98 7.13
N ARG A 71 -3.83 -21.88 6.37
CA ARG A 71 -5.11 -21.14 6.32
C ARG A 71 -5.71 -21.03 4.91
N GLY A 72 -5.08 -21.62 3.89
CA GLY A 72 -5.47 -21.39 2.52
C GLY A 72 -5.10 -19.98 2.08
N GLU A 73 -5.98 -19.28 1.36
CA GLU A 73 -5.72 -17.90 0.93
C GLU A 73 -6.09 -16.88 2.01
N TYR A 74 -5.31 -15.81 2.12
CA TYR A 74 -5.60 -14.69 3.02
C TYR A 74 -5.19 -13.35 2.40
N PHE A 75 -5.69 -12.25 2.96
CA PHE A 75 -5.35 -10.90 2.54
C PHE A 75 -4.36 -10.27 3.52
N ALA A 76 -3.08 -10.26 3.14
CA ALA A 76 -2.01 -9.62 3.88
C ALA A 76 -2.10 -8.10 3.71
N ARG A 77 -2.04 -7.35 4.80
CA ARG A 77 -2.19 -5.89 4.81
C ARG A 77 -0.93 -5.20 5.27
N LEU A 78 -0.36 -4.34 4.43
CA LEU A 78 0.75 -3.48 4.78
C LEU A 78 0.22 -2.07 5.11
N SER A 79 0.33 -1.67 6.38
CA SER A 79 -0.17 -0.36 6.86
C SER A 79 0.84 0.76 6.60
N ILE A 80 0.54 1.65 5.67
CA ILE A 80 1.40 2.76 5.23
C ILE A 80 1.38 3.92 6.24
N ASN A 81 0.34 4.05 7.08
CA ASN A 81 0.33 5.04 8.16
C ASN A 81 1.44 4.77 9.20
N THR A 82 1.87 3.53 9.35
CA THR A 82 2.99 3.18 10.23
C THR A 82 4.28 3.79 9.70
N GLU A 83 4.92 4.66 10.48
CA GLU A 83 6.11 5.40 10.05
C GLU A 83 7.25 4.49 9.56
N SER A 84 7.51 3.39 10.27
CA SER A 84 8.57 2.44 9.86
C SER A 84 8.27 1.76 8.52
N VAL A 85 7.01 1.48 8.22
CA VAL A 85 6.58 0.93 6.93
C VAL A 85 6.70 1.99 5.84
N ARG A 86 6.24 3.22 6.11
CA ARG A 86 6.34 4.35 5.17
C ARG A 86 7.78 4.65 4.77
N LYS A 87 8.68 4.77 5.76
CA LYS A 87 10.11 4.97 5.53
C LYS A 87 10.73 3.84 4.72
N ALA A 88 10.34 2.59 4.99
CA ALA A 88 10.82 1.45 4.21
C ALA A 88 10.33 1.50 2.75
N LEU A 89 9.05 1.80 2.53
CA LEU A 89 8.46 1.90 1.18
C LEU A 89 9.12 2.97 0.31
N LEU A 90 9.55 4.09 0.89
CA LEU A 90 10.25 5.15 0.16
C LEU A 90 11.63 4.72 -0.38
N LEU A 91 12.21 3.67 0.20
CA LEU A 91 13.50 3.10 -0.21
C LEU A 91 13.36 1.90 -1.16
N VAL A 92 12.13 1.42 -1.38
CA VAL A 92 11.88 0.29 -2.29
C VAL A 92 12.05 0.73 -3.74
N THR A 93 12.83 -0.05 -4.48
CA THR A 93 13.16 0.19 -5.90
C THR A 93 12.90 -1.04 -6.79
N SER A 94 12.36 -2.11 -6.22
CA SER A 94 12.05 -3.35 -6.94
C SER A 94 10.94 -4.14 -6.25
N ASN A 95 10.26 -5.02 -7.00
CA ASN A 95 9.22 -5.89 -6.45
C ASN A 95 9.74 -6.86 -5.37
N PRO A 96 10.92 -7.52 -5.51
CA PRO A 96 11.45 -8.37 -4.44
C PRO A 96 11.63 -7.63 -3.11
N GLN A 97 12.05 -6.36 -3.14
CA GLN A 97 12.16 -5.55 -1.91
C GLN A 97 10.78 -5.26 -1.29
N LEU A 98 9.75 -5.07 -2.10
CA LEU A 98 8.38 -4.92 -1.63
C LEU A 98 7.85 -6.24 -1.04
N ASP A 99 8.15 -7.37 -1.67
CA ASP A 99 7.77 -8.71 -1.20
C ASP A 99 8.37 -9.00 0.18
N ASP A 100 9.66 -8.72 0.35
CA ASP A 100 10.36 -8.80 1.64
C ASP A 100 9.71 -7.90 2.70
N LEU A 101 9.26 -6.71 2.32
CA LEU A 101 8.58 -5.81 3.25
C LEU A 101 7.23 -6.37 3.69
N PHE A 102 6.44 -6.95 2.77
CA PHE A 102 5.22 -7.66 3.10
C PHE A 102 5.48 -8.81 4.07
N ALA A 103 6.48 -9.65 3.80
CA ALA A 103 6.80 -10.80 4.64
C ALA A 103 7.16 -10.41 6.09
N ARG A 104 7.77 -9.24 6.29
CA ARG A 104 8.21 -8.77 7.62
C ARG A 104 7.18 -7.92 8.38
N LYS A 105 6.29 -7.22 7.67
CA LYS A 105 5.49 -6.12 8.24
C LYS A 105 3.99 -6.21 7.96
N ALA A 106 3.55 -7.07 7.05
CA ALA A 106 2.12 -7.23 6.81
C ALA A 106 1.45 -8.01 7.94
N VAL A 107 0.17 -7.69 8.18
CA VAL A 107 -0.71 -8.38 9.13
C VAL A 107 -1.86 -9.09 8.44
#